data_AF-A0AAU2N5H9-F1
#
_entry.id   AF-A0AAU2N5H9-F1
#
_cell.length_a   1.000
_cell.length_b   1.000
_cell.length_c   1.000
_cell.angle_alpha   90.00
_cell.angle_beta   90.00
_cell.angle_gamma   90.00
#
_symmetry.space_group_name_H-M   'P 1'
#
loop_
_entity.id
_entity.type
_entity.pdbx_description
1 polymer ?
#
loop_
_entity_poly.entity_id
_entity_poly.type
_entity_poly.pdbx_seq_one_letter_code
_entity_poly.pdbx_strand_id
1 'polypeptide(L)'
;MSEDQDSCCPFDDPAAVLRADRAALRGGAAGEGGVGREVFTQAEAVFGRAGVGRAEFASWLHFAATVLGHHDYAARVAEAEPGLPWRTVWAWWRPVGAYAAEPNLSGDHCAEVYDLDGGAAVKVWALWCEGAWFDLDTGRRLPAPADGEAVERDVEEPDGPWLFDMEEDGGWALNCPGTWEEPVVLGGGRHLYVEDRGVVVVEENAAALVGWPRGGADTDSWESAGDTPWFRPGTRGSGPLTAAGLARTFGDAWVTRVPGDKLPDALEHPATREFLSEVGLPRHWAAGNSSFEAAPELLLPLTARTPEAGDENLLHLGTFDFGYTDPGLVGVHRVTGAVHMYQESVIPLARDVAAFVGLLEGVRRYMGACWSPYPAEDGIGDFRRAMEDLDPEALADGSPAAETWEHLFAAITELSVYGY
;
A
#
# COMPACT_ATOMS: atom_id res chain seq x y z
N MET A 1 18.40 22.38 -44.94
CA MET A 1 17.20 21.53 -44.82
C MET A 1 17.66 20.11 -44.64
N SER A 2 17.00 19.39 -43.73
CA SER A 2 17.35 18.12 -43.08
C SER A 2 18.47 18.20 -42.05
N GLU A 3 18.26 17.87 -40.79
CA GLU A 3 17.05 17.47 -40.05
C GLU A 3 17.47 17.60 -38.57
N ASP A 4 16.64 18.24 -37.76
CA ASP A 4 16.72 18.10 -36.31
C ASP A 4 16.63 16.60 -35.99
N GLN A 5 17.77 15.99 -35.63
CA GLN A 5 17.74 14.79 -34.82
C GLN A 5 17.26 15.25 -33.45
N ASP A 6 15.93 15.31 -33.29
CA ASP A 6 15.29 15.25 -32.00
C ASP A 6 15.95 14.10 -31.24
N SER A 7 16.77 14.44 -30.26
CA SER A 7 17.43 13.49 -29.38
C SER A 7 16.36 12.89 -28.47
N CYS A 8 15.53 12.00 -29.02
CA CYS A 8 14.54 11.25 -28.26
C CYS A 8 15.25 10.59 -27.09
N CYS A 9 14.71 10.84 -25.89
CA CYS A 9 15.17 10.21 -24.68
C CYS A 9 15.09 8.69 -24.87
N PRO A 10 16.16 7.91 -24.62
CA PRO A 10 16.15 6.46 -24.86
C PRO A 10 15.06 5.74 -24.06
N PHE A 11 14.61 6.35 -22.96
CA PHE A 11 13.51 5.86 -22.13
C PHE A 11 12.15 5.90 -22.83
N ASP A 12 11.94 6.75 -23.84
CA ASP A 12 10.64 6.84 -24.51
C ASP A 12 10.37 5.66 -25.46
N ASP A 13 11.40 4.91 -25.84
CA ASP A 13 11.34 3.70 -26.67
C ASP A 13 11.78 2.46 -25.89
N PRO A 14 10.85 1.56 -25.49
CA PRO A 14 11.20 0.30 -24.83
C PRO A 14 12.25 -0.52 -25.57
N ALA A 15 12.23 -0.50 -26.91
CA ALA A 15 13.21 -1.24 -27.69
C ALA A 15 14.61 -0.61 -27.59
N ALA A 16 14.72 0.71 -27.43
CA ALA A 16 15.97 1.40 -27.13
C ALA A 16 16.45 1.10 -25.71
N VAL A 17 15.56 1.13 -24.71
CA VAL A 17 15.88 0.74 -23.33
C VAL A 17 16.47 -0.68 -23.27
N LEU A 18 15.82 -1.64 -23.93
CA LEU A 18 16.25 -3.06 -23.95
C LEU A 18 17.55 -3.31 -24.73
N ARG A 19 17.96 -2.39 -25.60
CA ARG A 19 19.24 -2.47 -26.34
C ARG A 19 20.38 -1.76 -25.63
N ALA A 20 20.07 -0.81 -24.75
CA ALA A 20 21.06 0.00 -24.07
C ALA A 20 21.74 -0.76 -22.93
N ASP A 21 22.95 -0.32 -22.57
CA ASP A 21 23.60 -0.76 -21.34
C ASP A 21 22.84 -0.17 -20.13
N ARG A 22 22.34 -1.04 -19.25
CA ARG A 22 21.61 -0.64 -18.05
C ARG A 22 22.47 0.23 -17.12
N ALA A 23 23.78 -0.03 -17.03
CA ALA A 23 24.67 0.81 -16.24
C ALA A 23 24.76 2.24 -16.79
N ALA A 24 24.74 2.39 -18.12
CA ALA A 24 24.70 3.71 -18.76
C ALA A 24 23.34 4.41 -18.57
N LEU A 25 22.23 3.67 -18.64
CA LEU A 25 20.89 4.21 -18.40
C LEU A 25 20.73 4.79 -16.98
N ARG A 26 21.30 4.13 -15.96
CA ARG A 26 21.26 4.62 -14.57
C ARG A 26 21.76 6.06 -14.42
N GLY A 27 22.84 6.43 -15.12
CA GLY A 27 23.37 7.79 -15.10
C GLY A 27 22.41 8.85 -15.66
N GLY A 28 21.49 8.45 -16.55
CA GLY A 28 20.46 9.31 -17.15
C GLY A 28 19.07 9.20 -16.51
N ALA A 29 18.89 8.29 -15.54
CA ALA A 29 17.62 8.04 -14.86
C ALA A 29 17.31 9.08 -13.76
N ALA A 30 18.33 9.79 -13.25
CA ALA A 30 18.18 10.85 -12.25
C ALA A 30 17.62 12.19 -12.80
N GLY A 31 17.28 12.24 -14.09
CA GLY A 31 16.70 13.42 -14.75
C GLY A 31 15.20 13.58 -14.51
N GLU A 32 14.64 14.72 -14.91
CA GLU A 32 13.22 15.04 -14.71
C GLU A 32 12.29 14.16 -15.57
N GLY A 33 11.42 13.40 -14.88
CA GLY A 33 10.13 12.86 -15.35
C GLY A 33 10.13 11.91 -16.55
N GLY A 34 8.93 11.40 -16.87
CA GLY A 34 8.65 10.63 -18.08
C GLY A 34 8.40 9.15 -17.81
N VAL A 35 7.37 8.61 -18.46
CA VAL A 35 6.88 7.22 -18.28
C VAL A 35 8.00 6.20 -18.33
N GLY A 36 8.87 6.26 -19.34
CA GLY A 36 9.94 5.27 -19.48
C GLY A 36 11.01 5.32 -18.39
N ARG A 37 11.30 6.51 -17.84
CA ARG A 37 12.22 6.66 -16.71
C ARG A 37 11.60 6.08 -15.44
N GLU A 38 10.35 6.43 -15.17
CA GLU A 38 9.57 5.89 -14.04
C GLU A 38 9.55 4.37 -14.07
N VAL A 39 9.19 3.78 -15.22
CA VAL A 39 9.14 2.32 -15.42
C VAL A 39 10.52 1.69 -15.23
N PHE A 40 11.57 2.27 -15.81
CA PHE A 40 12.93 1.75 -15.66
C PHE A 40 13.38 1.76 -14.19
N THR A 41 13.19 2.88 -13.49
CA THR A 41 13.57 3.00 -12.08
C THR A 41 12.76 2.07 -11.18
N GLN A 42 11.47 1.90 -11.45
CA GLN A 42 10.61 0.99 -10.71
C GLN A 42 11.02 -0.47 -10.94
N ALA A 43 11.36 -0.85 -12.18
CA ALA A 43 11.86 -2.18 -12.48
C ALA A 43 13.18 -2.47 -11.76
N GLU A 44 14.15 -1.54 -11.76
CA GLU A 44 15.41 -1.73 -11.03
C GLU A 44 15.24 -1.70 -9.51
N ALA A 45 14.22 -1.03 -8.98
CA ALA A 45 13.96 -0.99 -7.54
C ALA A 45 13.24 -2.26 -7.04
N VAL A 46 12.43 -2.91 -7.88
CA VAL A 46 11.75 -4.18 -7.55
C VAL A 46 12.58 -5.40 -7.92
N PHE A 47 13.39 -5.37 -8.97
CA PHE A 47 14.19 -6.54 -9.32
C PHE A 47 15.62 -6.45 -8.76
N GLY A 48 16.11 -5.24 -8.53
CA GLY A 48 17.52 -5.00 -8.29
C GLY A 48 18.34 -4.83 -9.56
N ARG A 49 19.66 -4.89 -9.42
CA ARG A 49 20.63 -4.48 -10.46
C ARG A 49 21.42 -5.63 -11.07
N ALA A 50 21.08 -6.85 -10.70
CA ALA A 50 21.77 -8.04 -11.18
C ALA A 50 21.75 -8.17 -12.70
N GLY A 51 22.81 -8.77 -13.24
CA GLY A 51 23.00 -8.98 -14.66
C GLY A 51 22.06 -10.05 -15.20
N VAL A 52 20.95 -9.65 -15.82
CA VAL A 52 19.99 -10.57 -16.43
C VAL A 52 19.94 -10.42 -17.95
N GLY A 53 19.40 -11.45 -18.60
CA GLY A 53 19.12 -11.42 -20.02
C GLY A 53 18.14 -10.30 -20.39
N ARG A 54 18.23 -9.82 -21.63
CA ARG A 54 17.32 -8.81 -22.18
C ARG A 54 15.85 -9.20 -22.02
N ALA A 55 15.52 -10.45 -22.30
CA ALA A 55 14.15 -10.95 -22.21
C ALA A 55 13.61 -10.92 -20.77
N GLU A 56 14.44 -11.23 -19.79
CA GLU A 56 14.07 -11.18 -18.37
C GLU A 56 13.85 -9.74 -17.93
N PHE A 57 14.77 -8.85 -18.29
CA PHE A 57 14.63 -7.44 -17.99
C PHE A 57 13.37 -6.84 -18.66
N ALA A 58 12.99 -7.33 -19.83
CA ALA A 58 11.72 -6.94 -20.46
C ALA A 58 10.52 -7.35 -19.60
N SER A 59 10.54 -8.52 -18.94
CA SER A 59 9.46 -8.92 -18.03
C SER A 59 9.37 -7.99 -16.82
N TRP A 60 10.50 -7.57 -16.24
CA TRP A 60 10.54 -6.59 -15.16
C TRP A 60 10.06 -5.21 -15.58
N LEU A 61 10.43 -4.74 -16.78
CA LEU A 61 9.90 -3.50 -17.34
C LEU A 61 8.40 -3.59 -17.60
N HIS A 62 7.92 -4.73 -18.09
CA HIS A 62 6.50 -4.98 -18.31
C HIS A 62 5.73 -4.94 -16.99
N PHE A 63 6.25 -5.61 -15.95
CA PHE A 63 5.68 -5.58 -14.60
C PHE A 63 5.64 -4.17 -14.03
N ALA A 64 6.76 -3.45 -14.03
CA ALA A 64 6.83 -2.08 -13.53
C ALA A 64 5.87 -1.14 -14.27
N ALA A 65 5.75 -1.27 -15.59
CA ALA A 65 4.79 -0.50 -16.37
C ALA A 65 3.34 -0.81 -15.98
N THR A 66 3.00 -2.09 -15.79
CA THR A 66 1.65 -2.50 -15.35
C THR A 66 1.34 -1.98 -13.95
N VAL A 67 2.27 -2.12 -12.99
CA VAL A 67 2.13 -1.63 -11.61
C VAL A 67 1.91 -0.12 -11.55
N LEU A 68 2.61 0.64 -12.39
CA LEU A 68 2.46 2.10 -12.46
C LEU A 68 1.21 2.57 -13.21
N GLY A 69 0.50 1.66 -13.90
CA GLY A 69 -0.67 1.94 -14.74
C GLY A 69 -0.33 2.41 -16.16
N HIS A 70 0.92 2.25 -16.59
CA HIS A 70 1.43 2.65 -17.91
C HIS A 70 1.20 1.54 -18.96
N HIS A 71 -0.04 1.13 -19.17
CA HIS A 71 -0.40 -0.03 -20.01
C HIS A 71 0.07 0.09 -21.47
N ASP A 72 0.04 1.29 -22.05
CA ASP A 72 0.57 1.51 -23.41
C ASP A 72 2.08 1.26 -23.48
N TYR A 73 2.82 1.61 -22.43
CA TYR A 73 4.25 1.34 -22.35
C TYR A 73 4.51 -0.17 -22.15
N ALA A 74 3.72 -0.84 -21.30
CA ALA A 74 3.79 -2.29 -21.11
C ALA A 74 3.55 -3.05 -22.44
N ALA A 75 2.54 -2.66 -23.21
CA ALA A 75 2.27 -3.26 -24.52
C ALA A 75 3.44 -3.09 -25.50
N ARG A 76 4.07 -1.91 -25.52
CA ARG A 76 5.26 -1.64 -26.34
C ARG A 76 6.49 -2.42 -25.88
N VAL A 77 6.66 -2.68 -24.58
CA VAL A 77 7.69 -3.59 -24.07
C VAL A 77 7.44 -5.00 -24.60
N ALA A 78 6.18 -5.47 -24.54
CA ALA A 78 5.82 -6.81 -25.02
C ALA A 78 6.04 -7.00 -26.53
N GLU A 79 5.80 -5.95 -27.32
CA GLU A 79 6.09 -5.93 -28.76
C GLU A 79 7.60 -5.91 -29.06
N ALA A 80 8.37 -5.15 -28.27
CA ALA A 80 9.82 -5.01 -28.44
C ALA A 80 10.60 -6.29 -28.08
N GLU A 81 10.03 -7.16 -27.26
CA GLU A 81 10.62 -8.42 -26.83
C GLU A 81 9.57 -9.54 -26.73
N PRO A 82 9.08 -10.12 -27.84
CA PRO A 82 8.04 -11.14 -27.78
C PRO A 82 8.42 -12.39 -26.97
N GLY A 83 9.71 -12.61 -26.76
CA GLY A 83 10.29 -13.71 -26.00
C GLY A 83 10.40 -13.48 -24.48
N LEU A 84 9.64 -12.55 -23.90
CA LEU A 84 9.56 -12.42 -22.43
C LEU A 84 9.29 -13.79 -21.80
N PRO A 85 10.03 -14.22 -20.76
CA PRO A 85 9.79 -15.49 -20.07
C PRO A 85 8.44 -15.52 -19.37
N TRP A 86 7.94 -14.35 -18.96
CA TRP A 86 6.60 -14.18 -18.40
C TRP A 86 6.07 -12.77 -18.67
N ARG A 87 4.76 -12.60 -18.55
CA ARG A 87 4.06 -11.33 -18.70
C ARG A 87 3.14 -11.09 -17.53
N THR A 88 3.01 -9.85 -17.11
CA THR A 88 2.03 -9.44 -16.09
C THR A 88 0.66 -9.34 -16.73
N VAL A 89 -0.30 -10.15 -16.28
CA VAL A 89 -1.70 -10.03 -16.72
C VAL A 89 -2.32 -8.79 -16.08
N TRP A 90 -2.20 -8.69 -14.75
CA TRP A 90 -2.56 -7.53 -13.96
C TRP A 90 -1.80 -7.55 -12.62
N ALA A 91 -1.66 -6.38 -11.98
CA ALA A 91 -1.01 -6.27 -10.68
C ALA A 91 -1.64 -5.16 -9.84
N TRP A 92 -1.95 -5.48 -8.58
CA TRP A 92 -2.22 -4.52 -7.52
C TRP A 92 -1.06 -4.58 -6.53
N TRP A 93 0.00 -3.86 -6.87
CA TRP A 93 1.29 -3.94 -6.21
C TRP A 93 1.73 -2.55 -5.80
N ARG A 94 2.25 -2.38 -4.59
CA ARG A 94 2.73 -1.11 -4.05
C ARG A 94 3.97 -0.65 -4.82
N PRO A 95 3.94 0.44 -5.60
CA PRO A 95 5.15 0.97 -6.24
C PRO A 95 6.21 1.36 -5.22
N VAL A 96 7.49 1.42 -5.62
CA VAL A 96 8.56 1.86 -4.72
C VAL A 96 8.34 3.33 -4.38
N GLY A 97 8.31 3.58 -3.09
CA GLY A 97 7.90 4.76 -2.34
C GLY A 97 6.62 5.44 -2.77
N ALA A 98 5.71 4.67 -3.35
CA ALA A 98 4.32 4.84 -3.02
C ALA A 98 4.09 4.14 -1.67
N TYR A 99 3.72 4.91 -0.65
CA TYR A 99 3.46 4.33 0.67
C TYR A 99 2.06 3.71 0.72
N ALA A 100 1.07 4.30 0.04
CA ALA A 100 -0.26 3.71 -0.07
C ALA A 100 -0.25 2.41 -0.91
N ALA A 101 -0.61 1.29 -0.28
CA ALA A 101 -0.91 0.03 -0.94
C ALA A 101 -2.42 -0.15 -1.09
N GLU A 102 -2.86 -0.59 -2.27
CA GLU A 102 -4.26 -0.88 -2.57
C GLU A 102 -4.30 -2.25 -3.28
N PRO A 103 -4.77 -3.34 -2.65
CA PRO A 103 -5.11 -3.43 -1.23
C PRO A 103 -3.85 -3.39 -0.36
N ASN A 104 -4.00 -2.96 0.89
CA ASN A 104 -2.92 -3.08 1.87
C ASN A 104 -2.91 -4.50 2.42
N LEU A 105 -1.89 -5.29 2.05
CA LEU A 105 -1.69 -6.68 2.46
C LEU A 105 -0.69 -6.83 3.61
N SER A 106 -0.45 -5.78 4.37
CA SER A 106 0.49 -5.80 5.49
C SER A 106 0.04 -6.72 6.61
N GLY A 107 0.98 -7.52 7.11
CA GLY A 107 0.76 -8.51 8.17
C GLY A 107 0.32 -9.86 7.62
N ASP A 108 -0.36 -10.66 8.44
CA ASP A 108 -0.86 -11.96 7.99
C ASP A 108 -1.87 -11.75 6.86
N HIS A 109 -1.68 -12.43 5.73
CA HIS A 109 -2.47 -12.22 4.52
C HIS A 109 -2.66 -13.52 3.75
N CYS A 110 -3.72 -13.58 2.95
CA CYS A 110 -3.95 -14.70 2.05
C CYS A 110 -4.61 -14.23 0.74
N ALA A 111 -4.51 -15.07 -0.28
CA ALA A 111 -5.27 -14.95 -1.52
C ALA A 111 -5.97 -16.27 -1.80
N GLU A 112 -7.27 -16.20 -2.05
CA GLU A 112 -8.15 -17.34 -2.29
C GLU A 112 -8.85 -17.14 -3.63
N VAL A 113 -8.97 -18.21 -4.42
CA VAL A 113 -9.64 -18.17 -5.73
C VAL A 113 -11.07 -18.68 -5.59
N TYR A 114 -12.01 -17.96 -6.20
CA TYR A 114 -13.43 -18.27 -6.15
C TYR A 114 -14.02 -18.36 -7.56
N ASP A 115 -14.90 -19.32 -7.75
CA ASP A 115 -15.79 -19.41 -8.90
C ASP A 115 -17.08 -18.62 -8.62
N LEU A 116 -17.46 -17.76 -9.58
CA LEU A 116 -18.64 -16.91 -9.55
C LEU A 116 -19.54 -17.20 -10.75
N ASP A 117 -20.82 -16.81 -10.65
CA ASP A 117 -21.73 -16.80 -11.81
C ASP A 117 -21.26 -15.78 -12.86
N GLY A 118 -20.51 -16.26 -13.85
CA GLY A 118 -20.02 -15.46 -14.97
C GLY A 118 -18.51 -15.21 -15.00
N GLY A 119 -17.74 -15.84 -14.11
CA GLY A 119 -16.28 -15.76 -14.14
C GLY A 119 -15.62 -16.33 -12.88
N ALA A 120 -14.37 -15.93 -12.67
CA ALA A 120 -13.62 -16.26 -11.47
C ALA A 120 -13.11 -14.99 -10.80
N ALA A 121 -12.93 -15.03 -9.50
CA ALA A 121 -12.40 -13.93 -8.72
C ALA A 121 -11.30 -14.38 -7.77
N VAL A 122 -10.46 -13.42 -7.38
CA VAL A 122 -9.51 -13.56 -6.29
C VAL A 122 -10.02 -12.70 -5.15
N LYS A 123 -10.14 -13.31 -3.98
CA LYS A 123 -10.33 -12.58 -2.73
C LYS A 123 -8.98 -12.53 -2.05
N VAL A 124 -8.53 -11.33 -1.70
CA VAL A 124 -7.38 -11.13 -0.83
C VAL A 124 -7.83 -10.56 0.49
N TRP A 125 -7.17 -10.95 1.57
CA TRP A 125 -7.41 -10.44 2.90
C TRP A 125 -6.07 -10.24 3.61
N ALA A 126 -6.06 -9.30 4.56
CA ALA A 126 -4.95 -9.13 5.49
C ALA A 126 -5.47 -8.79 6.88
N LEU A 127 -4.71 -9.16 7.91
CA LEU A 127 -5.06 -9.07 9.33
C LEU A 127 -5.66 -7.72 9.72
N TRP A 128 -5.07 -6.65 9.19
CA TRP A 128 -5.42 -5.30 9.57
C TRP A 128 -6.46 -4.67 8.63
N CYS A 129 -6.73 -5.24 7.46
CA CYS A 129 -7.46 -4.57 6.39
C CYS A 129 -8.72 -5.33 5.96
N GLU A 130 -9.66 -4.61 5.36
CA GLU A 130 -10.82 -5.25 4.74
C GLU A 130 -10.38 -6.11 3.55
N GLY A 131 -11.05 -7.26 3.37
CA GLY A 131 -10.84 -8.09 2.20
C GLY A 131 -11.22 -7.37 0.90
N ALA A 132 -10.47 -7.59 -0.16
CA ALA A 132 -10.73 -7.04 -1.48
C ALA A 132 -10.96 -8.17 -2.50
N TRP A 133 -11.88 -7.93 -3.43
CA TRP A 133 -12.20 -8.87 -4.50
C TRP A 133 -11.74 -8.31 -5.84
N PHE A 134 -11.17 -9.18 -6.67
CA PHE A 134 -10.69 -8.85 -8.00
C PHE A 134 -11.18 -9.87 -9.00
N ASP A 135 -11.60 -9.41 -10.18
CA ASP A 135 -11.84 -10.25 -11.34
C ASP A 135 -10.53 -10.95 -11.74
N LEU A 136 -10.54 -12.28 -11.82
CA LEU A 136 -9.31 -13.05 -11.98
C LEU A 136 -8.62 -12.80 -13.33
N ASP A 137 -9.38 -12.50 -14.38
CA ASP A 137 -8.82 -12.32 -15.72
C ASP A 137 -8.28 -10.91 -15.96
N THR A 138 -8.90 -9.91 -15.33
CA THR A 138 -8.62 -8.49 -15.60
C THR A 138 -7.98 -7.74 -14.44
N GLY A 139 -8.04 -8.31 -13.23
CA GLY A 139 -7.64 -7.63 -12.00
C GLY A 139 -8.58 -6.50 -11.62
N ARG A 140 -9.70 -6.30 -12.29
CA ARG A 140 -10.63 -5.22 -11.94
C ARG A 140 -11.24 -5.49 -10.55
N ARG A 141 -11.25 -4.49 -9.66
CA ARG A 141 -11.90 -4.61 -8.35
C ARG A 141 -13.39 -4.92 -8.50
N LEU A 142 -13.88 -5.89 -7.74
CA LEU A 142 -15.27 -6.32 -7.68
C LEU A 142 -15.87 -5.95 -6.31
N PRO A 143 -17.19 -5.72 -6.23
CA PRO A 143 -17.87 -5.78 -4.95
C PRO A 143 -17.78 -7.19 -4.37
N ALA A 144 -17.86 -7.31 -3.04
CA ALA A 144 -17.98 -8.62 -2.41
C ALA A 144 -19.28 -9.31 -2.90
N PRO A 145 -19.22 -10.59 -3.31
CA PRO A 145 -20.40 -11.38 -3.69
C PRO A 145 -21.30 -11.59 -2.47
N ALA A 146 -22.60 -11.81 -2.68
CA ALA A 146 -23.50 -12.16 -1.58
C ALA A 146 -23.21 -13.57 -1.06
N ASP A 147 -23.63 -13.85 0.18
CA ASP A 147 -23.45 -15.16 0.80
C ASP A 147 -23.98 -16.29 -0.10
N GLY A 148 -23.10 -17.24 -0.45
CA GLY A 148 -23.42 -18.39 -1.28
C GLY A 148 -23.32 -18.17 -2.80
N GLU A 149 -22.98 -16.97 -3.28
CA GLU A 149 -22.75 -16.68 -4.70
C GLU A 149 -21.31 -16.99 -5.16
N ALA A 150 -20.41 -17.26 -4.22
CA ALA A 150 -19.02 -17.61 -4.48
C ALA A 150 -18.71 -18.99 -3.91
N VAL A 151 -18.10 -19.84 -4.73
CA VAL A 151 -17.59 -21.15 -4.31
C VAL A 151 -16.08 -21.08 -4.33
N GLU A 152 -15.46 -21.27 -3.17
CA GLU A 152 -14.00 -21.36 -3.09
C GLU A 152 -13.52 -22.51 -3.98
N ARG A 153 -12.56 -22.22 -4.84
CA ARG A 153 -11.97 -23.20 -5.73
C ARG A 153 -10.95 -23.98 -4.93
N ASP A 154 -11.11 -25.31 -4.91
CA ASP A 154 -10.08 -26.20 -4.40
C ASP A 154 -8.89 -26.11 -5.36
N VAL A 155 -7.86 -25.38 -4.95
CA VAL A 155 -6.61 -25.27 -5.70
C VAL A 155 -5.72 -26.37 -5.16
N GLU A 156 -5.37 -27.34 -6.00
CA GLU A 156 -4.37 -28.35 -5.64
C GLU A 156 -3.07 -27.62 -5.26
N GLU A 157 -2.51 -27.95 -4.09
CA GLU A 157 -1.12 -27.64 -3.76
C GLU A 157 -0.27 -28.20 -4.89
N PRO A 158 0.33 -27.33 -5.71
CA PRO A 158 0.79 -27.77 -6.99
C PRO A 158 2.13 -28.52 -6.80
N ASP A 159 2.37 -29.57 -7.59
CA ASP A 159 3.64 -30.32 -7.62
C ASP A 159 4.45 -29.87 -8.86
N GLY A 160 5.58 -29.19 -8.67
CA GLY A 160 6.53 -28.91 -9.75
C GLY A 160 7.40 -27.66 -9.53
N PRO A 161 8.46 -27.46 -10.33
CA PRO A 161 9.28 -26.27 -10.23
C PRO A 161 8.51 -25.03 -10.76
N TRP A 162 8.27 -24.04 -9.89
CA TRP A 162 7.64 -22.77 -10.26
C TRP A 162 8.58 -21.83 -11.01
N LEU A 163 8.00 -20.84 -11.68
CA LEU A 163 8.72 -19.78 -12.39
C LEU A 163 9.80 -19.08 -11.52
N PHE A 164 9.55 -19.01 -10.21
CA PHE A 164 10.40 -18.38 -9.19
C PHE A 164 10.81 -19.35 -8.06
N ASP A 165 10.67 -20.67 -8.25
CA ASP A 165 10.96 -21.68 -7.20
C ASP A 165 12.42 -22.11 -7.14
N MET A 166 13.03 -21.98 -5.97
CA MET A 166 14.39 -22.40 -5.68
C MET A 166 14.43 -23.92 -5.45
N GLU A 167 14.64 -24.72 -6.49
CA GLU A 167 15.14 -26.08 -6.24
C GLU A 167 16.54 -26.00 -5.61
N GLU A 168 16.73 -26.63 -4.44
CA GLU A 168 18.01 -26.77 -3.72
C GLU A 168 19.16 -27.30 -4.62
N ASP A 169 18.83 -27.95 -5.74
CA ASP A 169 19.78 -28.62 -6.65
C ASP A 169 20.00 -27.92 -8.03
N GLY A 170 19.72 -26.62 -8.14
CA GLY A 170 20.19 -25.81 -9.27
C GLY A 170 19.26 -25.76 -10.50
N GLY A 171 17.97 -25.55 -10.24
CA GLY A 171 16.93 -25.27 -11.23
C GLY A 171 17.12 -23.98 -12.04
N TRP A 172 16.19 -23.73 -12.96
CA TRP A 172 16.14 -22.60 -13.92
C TRP A 172 15.36 -21.39 -13.38
N ALA A 173 15.16 -21.31 -12.07
CA ALA A 173 14.32 -20.32 -11.40
C ALA A 173 14.78 -18.88 -11.67
N LEU A 174 13.80 -17.98 -11.84
CA LEU A 174 14.05 -16.55 -11.86
C LEU A 174 14.23 -16.07 -10.41
N ASN A 175 15.35 -15.41 -10.14
CA ASN A 175 15.65 -14.90 -8.81
C ASN A 175 15.14 -13.46 -8.70
N CYS A 176 14.21 -13.21 -7.78
CA CYS A 176 13.59 -11.93 -7.40
C CYS A 176 12.14 -11.69 -7.93
N PRO A 177 11.26 -11.01 -7.13
CA PRO A 177 11.48 -10.66 -5.72
C PRO A 177 11.63 -11.92 -4.88
N GLY A 178 12.51 -11.89 -3.87
CA GLY A 178 12.84 -13.06 -3.03
C GLY A 178 11.70 -13.57 -2.15
N THR A 179 10.47 -13.18 -2.45
CA THR A 179 9.23 -13.50 -1.75
C THR A 179 8.17 -14.09 -2.69
N TRP A 180 8.43 -14.15 -4.00
CA TRP A 180 7.55 -14.81 -4.96
C TRP A 180 7.83 -16.30 -4.97
N GLU A 181 7.40 -16.97 -3.91
CA GLU A 181 7.48 -18.41 -3.76
C GLU A 181 6.06 -18.99 -3.78
N GLU A 182 5.92 -20.29 -4.08
CA GLU A 182 4.66 -21.04 -3.92
C GLU A 182 3.40 -20.36 -4.50
N PRO A 183 3.32 -20.12 -5.83
CA PRO A 183 2.15 -19.49 -6.42
C PRO A 183 0.89 -20.35 -6.34
N VAL A 184 -0.26 -19.69 -6.40
CA VAL A 184 -1.52 -20.36 -6.72
C VAL A 184 -1.59 -20.57 -8.24
N VAL A 185 -1.61 -21.84 -8.67
CA VAL A 185 -1.68 -22.20 -10.10
C VAL A 185 -3.10 -22.04 -10.62
N LEU A 186 -3.27 -21.20 -11.64
CA LEU A 186 -4.57 -20.88 -12.22
C LEU A 186 -4.88 -21.66 -13.51
N GLY A 187 -3.90 -22.42 -14.01
CA GLY A 187 -3.97 -23.12 -15.29
C GLY A 187 -3.60 -22.24 -16.49
N GLY A 188 -3.35 -22.86 -17.64
CA GLY A 188 -2.98 -22.14 -18.87
C GLY A 188 -1.64 -21.40 -18.80
N GLY A 189 -0.76 -21.78 -17.86
CA GLY A 189 0.51 -21.10 -17.60
C GLY A 189 0.38 -19.84 -16.74
N ARG A 190 -0.78 -19.62 -16.10
CA ARG A 190 -1.00 -18.47 -15.21
C ARG A 190 -0.78 -18.83 -13.75
N HIS A 191 -0.14 -17.90 -13.05
CA HIS A 191 0.26 -18.02 -11.65
C HIS A 191 -0.14 -16.75 -10.90
N LEU A 192 -0.73 -16.90 -9.72
CA LEU A 192 -1.06 -15.82 -8.80
C LEU A 192 -0.04 -15.80 -7.67
N TYR A 193 0.61 -14.66 -7.49
CA TYR A 193 1.51 -14.38 -6.37
C TYR A 193 0.90 -13.34 -5.45
N VAL A 194 1.09 -13.52 -4.15
CA VAL A 194 0.66 -12.60 -3.09
C VAL A 194 1.78 -12.44 -2.09
N GLU A 195 2.05 -11.21 -1.67
CA GLU A 195 2.88 -10.89 -0.51
C GLU A 195 2.47 -9.54 0.11
N ASP A 196 3.20 -9.07 1.10
CA ASP A 196 2.94 -7.81 1.82
C ASP A 196 2.77 -6.59 0.91
N ARG A 197 3.46 -6.57 -0.23
CA ARG A 197 3.44 -5.44 -1.19
C ARG A 197 2.26 -5.51 -2.15
N GLY A 198 1.59 -6.64 -2.27
CA GLY A 198 0.41 -6.76 -3.10
C GLY A 198 0.23 -8.11 -3.76
N VAL A 199 -0.58 -8.09 -4.82
CA VAL A 199 -1.03 -9.28 -5.54
C VAL A 199 -0.86 -9.10 -7.04
N VAL A 200 -0.42 -10.15 -7.72
CA VAL A 200 -0.14 -10.13 -9.15
C VAL A 200 -0.50 -11.45 -9.81
N VAL A 201 -1.05 -11.38 -11.02
CA VAL A 201 -1.17 -12.54 -11.91
C VAL A 201 -0.17 -12.38 -13.04
N VAL A 202 0.65 -13.42 -13.22
CA VAL A 202 1.59 -13.54 -14.34
C VAL A 202 1.22 -14.71 -15.22
N GLU A 203 1.57 -14.62 -16.50
CA GLU A 203 1.42 -15.67 -17.50
C GLU A 203 2.80 -16.05 -18.03
N GLU A 204 3.16 -17.31 -17.92
CA GLU A 204 4.43 -17.85 -18.38
C GLU A 204 4.46 -17.98 -19.91
N ASN A 205 5.65 -17.84 -20.47
CA ASN A 205 5.93 -18.13 -21.87
C ASN A 205 6.72 -19.43 -21.97
N ALA A 206 6.00 -20.55 -21.99
CA ALA A 206 6.61 -21.89 -22.06
C ALA A 206 7.64 -22.01 -23.20
N ALA A 207 7.40 -21.38 -24.35
CA ALA A 207 8.32 -21.43 -25.48
C ALA A 207 9.65 -20.69 -25.22
N ALA A 208 9.61 -19.57 -24.49
CA ALA A 208 10.83 -18.86 -24.07
C ALA A 208 11.60 -19.63 -22.98
N LEU A 209 10.90 -20.40 -22.15
CA LEU A 209 11.49 -21.13 -21.03
C LEU A 209 12.24 -22.42 -21.43
N VAL A 210 11.88 -23.08 -22.56
CA VAL A 210 12.50 -24.35 -23.02
C VAL A 210 14.03 -24.31 -23.15
N GLY A 211 14.64 -23.13 -23.32
CA GLY A 211 16.08 -22.95 -23.43
C GLY A 211 16.62 -21.83 -22.54
N TRP A 212 15.93 -21.51 -21.45
CA TRP A 212 16.26 -20.36 -20.62
C TRP A 212 17.66 -20.49 -20.01
N PRO A 213 18.54 -19.47 -20.16
CA PRO A 213 19.86 -19.52 -19.57
C PRO A 213 19.75 -19.54 -18.04
N ARG A 214 20.54 -20.40 -17.40
CA ARG A 214 20.66 -20.43 -15.95
C ARG A 214 21.46 -19.21 -15.46
N GLY A 215 20.82 -18.36 -14.66
CA GLY A 215 21.49 -17.48 -13.70
C GLY A 215 21.82 -16.05 -14.13
N GLY A 216 22.06 -15.24 -13.09
CA GLY A 216 22.63 -13.89 -13.13
C GLY A 216 22.21 -13.05 -11.92
N ALA A 217 20.93 -13.14 -11.57
CA ALA A 217 20.39 -12.69 -10.29
C ALA A 217 20.34 -13.84 -9.29
N ASP A 218 20.26 -13.50 -8.02
CA ASP A 218 20.12 -14.33 -6.82
C ASP A 218 19.28 -13.56 -5.78
N THR A 219 19.02 -14.13 -4.61
CA THR A 219 18.27 -13.44 -3.53
C THR A 219 18.91 -12.10 -3.13
N ASP A 220 20.24 -11.99 -3.22
CA ASP A 220 21.00 -10.77 -2.86
C ASP A 220 20.87 -9.66 -3.92
N SER A 221 20.36 -10.00 -5.09
CA SER A 221 20.19 -9.07 -6.20
C SER A 221 19.17 -7.99 -5.89
N TRP A 222 18.13 -8.32 -5.12
CA TRP A 222 17.17 -7.36 -4.57
C TRP A 222 17.85 -6.27 -3.74
N GLU A 223 18.77 -6.65 -2.84
CA GLU A 223 19.48 -5.73 -1.93
C GLU A 223 20.39 -4.73 -2.66
N SER A 224 20.82 -5.06 -3.89
CA SER A 224 21.67 -4.17 -4.71
C SER A 224 21.00 -2.85 -5.12
N ALA A 225 19.70 -2.70 -4.87
CA ALA A 225 18.95 -1.46 -5.10
C ALA A 225 19.13 -0.40 -4.00
N GLY A 226 19.64 -0.75 -2.80
CA GLY A 226 19.59 0.11 -1.60
C GLY A 226 20.36 1.44 -1.67
N ASP A 227 21.43 1.53 -2.47
CA ASP A 227 22.38 2.66 -2.42
C ASP A 227 22.05 3.83 -3.37
N THR A 228 20.85 3.96 -3.94
CA THR A 228 20.61 5.00 -4.96
C THR A 228 19.20 5.56 -4.92
N PRO A 229 19.02 6.87 -5.21
CA PRO A 229 17.70 7.46 -5.32
C PRO A 229 16.90 6.74 -6.42
N TRP A 230 15.82 6.08 -6.04
CA TRP A 230 14.75 5.71 -6.95
C TRP A 230 13.98 6.99 -7.30
N PHE A 231 13.40 7.02 -8.50
CA PHE A 231 12.52 8.13 -8.87
C PHE A 231 11.31 8.09 -7.94
N ARG A 232 11.12 9.14 -7.13
CA ARG A 232 9.89 9.33 -6.35
C ARG A 232 8.73 9.38 -7.34
N PRO A 233 7.84 8.37 -7.47
CA PRO A 233 6.56 8.58 -8.10
C PRO A 233 5.99 9.81 -7.41
N GLY A 234 5.61 10.81 -8.20
CA GLY A 234 5.10 12.08 -7.68
C GLY A 234 4.14 11.79 -6.53
N THR A 235 4.27 12.56 -5.45
CA THR A 235 3.68 12.38 -4.12
C THR A 235 2.17 12.10 -4.13
N ARG A 236 1.76 10.92 -4.61
CA ARG A 236 0.36 10.50 -4.71
C ARG A 236 -0.17 10.45 -3.29
N GLY A 237 -0.93 11.47 -2.90
CA GLY A 237 -1.51 11.60 -1.57
C GLY A 237 -0.86 12.60 -0.62
N SER A 238 0.12 13.42 -1.01
CA SER A 238 0.69 14.47 -0.12
C SER A 238 -0.17 15.74 0.00
N GLY A 239 -1.46 15.64 -0.29
CA GLY A 239 -2.41 16.74 -0.13
C GLY A 239 -3.18 16.61 1.18
N PRO A 240 -4.00 17.61 1.54
CA PRO A 240 -4.97 17.47 2.61
C PRO A 240 -5.82 16.21 2.43
N LEU A 241 -6.17 15.57 3.54
CA LEU A 241 -6.99 14.37 3.51
C LEU A 241 -8.33 14.66 2.80
N THR A 242 -8.68 13.83 1.83
CA THR A 242 -9.92 13.94 1.06
C THR A 242 -10.82 12.75 1.34
N ALA A 243 -12.13 12.89 1.07
CA ALA A 243 -13.08 11.79 1.17
C ALA A 243 -12.64 10.55 0.38
N ALA A 244 -12.17 10.77 -0.85
CA ALA A 244 -11.66 9.71 -1.72
C ALA A 244 -10.34 9.12 -1.19
N GLY A 245 -9.47 9.92 -0.58
CA GLY A 245 -8.25 9.44 0.06
C GLY A 245 -8.56 8.53 1.24
N LEU A 246 -9.44 8.96 2.14
CA LEU A 246 -9.82 8.17 3.31
C LEU A 246 -10.56 6.87 2.90
N ALA A 247 -11.43 6.94 1.89
CA ALA A 247 -12.09 5.77 1.34
C ALA A 247 -11.14 4.77 0.68
N ARG A 248 -10.06 5.24 0.05
CA ARG A 248 -9.02 4.35 -0.49
C ARG A 248 -8.26 3.64 0.62
N THR A 249 -7.95 4.33 1.72
CA THR A 249 -7.18 3.75 2.83
C THR A 249 -8.00 2.80 3.70
N PHE A 250 -9.27 3.11 4.00
CA PHE A 250 -10.09 2.32 4.93
C PHE A 250 -11.22 1.52 4.26
N GLY A 251 -11.61 1.86 3.03
CA GLY A 251 -12.84 1.37 2.42
C GLY A 251 -14.04 2.28 2.72
N ASP A 252 -14.88 2.52 1.72
CA ASP A 252 -16.02 3.46 1.85
C ASP A 252 -17.02 3.04 2.94
N ALA A 253 -17.23 1.74 3.13
CA ALA A 253 -18.13 1.20 4.15
C ALA A 253 -17.61 1.43 5.59
N TRP A 254 -16.31 1.69 5.73
CA TRP A 254 -15.61 1.86 7.01
C TRP A 254 -15.32 3.32 7.34
N VAL A 255 -15.86 4.27 6.56
CA VAL A 255 -15.80 5.70 6.85
C VAL A 255 -17.19 6.20 7.26
N THR A 256 -17.29 6.74 8.46
CA THR A 256 -18.51 7.42 8.93
C THR A 256 -18.46 8.90 8.57
N ARG A 257 -19.45 9.34 7.80
CA ARG A 257 -19.73 10.76 7.52
C ARG A 257 -21.02 11.14 8.21
N VAL A 258 -21.04 12.29 8.85
CA VAL A 258 -22.25 12.81 9.52
C VAL A 258 -22.84 13.91 8.64
N PRO A 259 -24.05 13.73 8.07
CA PRO A 259 -24.68 14.77 7.27
C PRO A 259 -24.73 16.10 8.02
N GLY A 260 -24.51 17.21 7.32
CA GLY A 260 -24.39 18.53 7.95
C GLY A 260 -25.60 18.96 8.79
N ASP A 261 -26.80 18.51 8.40
CA ASP A 261 -28.07 18.72 9.12
C ASP A 261 -28.26 17.79 10.33
N LYS A 262 -27.41 16.77 10.48
CA LYS A 262 -27.37 15.83 11.62
C LYS A 262 -26.27 16.16 12.62
N LEU A 263 -25.36 17.07 12.30
CA LEU A 263 -24.34 17.54 13.24
C LEU A 263 -25.01 18.37 14.35
N PRO A 264 -24.72 18.08 15.63
CA PRO A 264 -25.36 18.77 16.73
C PRO A 264 -24.98 20.25 16.75
N ASP A 265 -25.91 21.12 17.14
CA ASP A 265 -25.66 22.57 17.30
C ASP A 265 -24.55 22.87 18.32
N ALA A 266 -24.34 21.94 19.26
CA ALA A 266 -23.26 22.03 20.24
C ALA A 266 -21.86 22.07 19.59
N LEU A 267 -21.65 21.43 18.44
CA LEU A 267 -20.38 21.47 17.72
C LEU A 267 -20.26 22.79 16.95
N GLU A 268 -19.61 23.79 17.53
CA GLU A 268 -19.52 25.13 16.96
C GLU A 268 -18.37 25.30 15.95
N HIS A 269 -17.32 24.49 16.05
CA HIS A 269 -16.12 24.62 15.23
C HIS A 269 -16.40 24.34 13.73
N PRO A 270 -16.34 25.34 12.84
CA PRO A 270 -16.80 25.19 11.45
C PRO A 270 -15.99 24.15 10.66
N ALA A 271 -14.67 24.13 10.79
CA ALA A 271 -13.82 23.20 10.04
C ALA A 271 -14.04 21.74 10.47
N THR A 272 -14.34 21.49 11.76
CA THR A 272 -14.71 20.13 12.20
C THR A 272 -16.06 19.71 11.61
N ARG A 273 -17.03 20.62 11.53
CA ARG A 273 -18.34 20.31 10.92
C ARG A 273 -18.18 19.94 9.44
N GLU A 274 -17.44 20.76 8.70
CA GLU A 274 -17.12 20.50 7.29
C GLU A 274 -16.43 19.16 7.13
N PHE A 275 -15.34 18.92 7.86
CA PHE A 275 -14.56 17.69 7.78
C PHE A 275 -15.39 16.42 8.08
N LEU A 276 -16.18 16.39 9.15
CA LEU A 276 -17.01 15.24 9.49
C LEU A 276 -18.13 14.99 8.48
N SER A 277 -18.58 16.04 7.79
CA SER A 277 -19.64 15.93 6.77
C SER A 277 -19.11 15.51 5.40
N GLU A 278 -17.95 16.04 4.99
CA GLU A 278 -17.41 15.85 3.64
C GLU A 278 -16.39 14.72 3.58
N VAL A 279 -15.47 14.65 4.55
CA VAL A 279 -14.37 13.66 4.57
C VAL A 279 -14.75 12.45 5.41
N GLY A 280 -15.08 12.65 6.68
CA GLY A 280 -15.50 11.62 7.62
C GLY A 280 -14.41 11.14 8.59
N LEU A 281 -14.76 10.13 9.38
CA LEU A 281 -13.95 9.49 10.42
C LEU A 281 -13.90 7.97 10.15
N PRO A 282 -12.74 7.29 10.28
CA PRO A 282 -12.70 5.84 10.22
C PRO A 282 -13.56 5.24 11.35
N ARG A 283 -14.40 4.25 11.00
CA ARG A 283 -15.22 3.51 11.98
C ARG A 283 -14.38 2.68 12.92
N HIS A 284 -13.35 2.05 12.35
CA HIS A 284 -12.39 1.24 13.06
C HIS A 284 -11.00 1.51 12.48
N TRP A 285 -10.02 1.55 13.37
CA TRP A 285 -8.61 1.55 13.04
C TRP A 285 -7.91 0.62 14.03
N ALA A 286 -6.91 -0.12 13.56
CA ALA A 286 -6.09 -0.96 14.44
C ALA A 286 -4.66 -1.07 13.91
N ALA A 287 -3.71 -1.20 14.81
CA ALA A 287 -2.33 -1.58 14.54
C ALA A 287 -1.70 -2.16 15.81
N GLY A 288 -1.05 -3.32 15.70
CA GLY A 288 -0.50 -4.01 16.86
C GLY A 288 -1.57 -4.28 17.91
N ASN A 289 -1.31 -3.91 19.17
CA ASN A 289 -2.25 -4.12 20.28
C ASN A 289 -3.22 -2.95 20.49
N SER A 290 -3.21 -1.95 19.61
CA SER A 290 -4.05 -0.76 19.73
C SER A 290 -5.13 -0.71 18.66
N SER A 291 -6.32 -0.25 19.04
CA SER A 291 -7.41 0.04 18.12
C SER A 291 -8.15 1.32 18.50
N PHE A 292 -8.80 1.92 17.52
CA PHE A 292 -9.74 3.02 17.68
C PHE A 292 -11.07 2.60 17.08
N GLU A 293 -12.14 2.73 17.85
CA GLU A 293 -13.51 2.52 17.39
C GLU A 293 -14.30 3.83 17.50
N ALA A 294 -14.89 4.26 16.39
CA ALA A 294 -15.78 5.42 16.37
C ALA A 294 -17.00 5.14 17.27
N ALA A 295 -17.47 6.17 17.97
CA ALA A 295 -18.63 5.99 18.85
C ALA A 295 -19.88 5.61 18.03
N PRO A 296 -20.70 4.64 18.49
CA PRO A 296 -21.96 4.28 17.82
C PRO A 296 -22.91 5.47 17.64
N GLU A 297 -22.87 6.38 18.62
CA GLU A 297 -23.51 7.69 18.57
C GLU A 297 -22.43 8.76 18.76
N LEU A 298 -22.02 9.36 17.65
CA LEU A 298 -21.01 10.42 17.61
C LEU A 298 -21.53 11.72 18.23
N LEU A 299 -20.59 12.48 18.80
CA LEU A 299 -20.75 13.86 19.26
C LEU A 299 -21.72 14.07 20.42
N LEU A 300 -22.00 13.03 21.21
CA LEU A 300 -22.60 13.18 22.53
C LEU A 300 -21.58 13.80 23.50
N PRO A 301 -22.01 14.59 24.51
CA PRO A 301 -21.10 15.06 25.54
C PRO A 301 -20.33 13.91 26.19
N LEU A 302 -19.01 14.03 26.32
CA LEU A 302 -18.16 12.98 26.89
C LEU A 302 -18.57 12.66 28.33
N THR A 303 -19.03 13.68 29.07
CA THR A 303 -19.57 13.57 30.43
C THR A 303 -20.83 12.71 30.54
N ALA A 304 -21.56 12.49 29.44
CA ALA A 304 -22.69 11.56 29.41
C ALA A 304 -22.23 10.09 29.47
N ARG A 305 -20.99 9.81 29.06
CA ARG A 305 -20.35 8.50 29.17
C ARG A 305 -19.58 8.38 30.48
N THR A 306 -18.77 9.39 30.78
CA THR A 306 -17.91 9.42 31.96
C THR A 306 -18.00 10.79 32.63
N PRO A 307 -18.82 10.93 33.69
CA PRO A 307 -18.99 12.21 34.39
C PRO A 307 -17.67 12.81 34.90
N GLU A 308 -16.68 11.97 35.20
CA GLU A 308 -15.35 12.34 35.69
C GLU A 308 -14.47 13.00 34.61
N ALA A 309 -14.83 12.91 33.33
CA ALA A 309 -14.13 13.59 32.24
C ALA A 309 -14.09 15.12 32.42
N GLY A 310 -15.00 15.67 33.23
CA GLY A 310 -14.92 17.03 33.79
C GLY A 310 -15.08 18.18 32.80
N ASP A 311 -14.92 17.95 31.50
CA ASP A 311 -15.06 18.95 30.44
C ASP A 311 -16.34 18.73 29.62
N GLU A 312 -17.34 19.56 29.88
CA GLU A 312 -18.61 19.58 29.15
C GLU A 312 -18.45 20.04 27.69
N ASN A 313 -17.29 20.58 27.30
CA ASN A 313 -17.02 20.99 25.93
C ASN A 313 -16.49 19.86 25.05
N LEU A 314 -16.16 18.70 25.60
CA LEU A 314 -15.71 17.54 24.82
C LEU A 314 -16.92 16.74 24.32
N LEU A 315 -16.98 16.53 23.01
CA LEU A 315 -17.98 15.72 22.32
C LEU A 315 -17.32 14.42 21.86
N HIS A 316 -17.90 13.28 22.23
CA HIS A 316 -17.32 11.95 22.03
C HIS A 316 -17.18 11.58 20.54
N LEU A 317 -15.96 11.27 20.12
CA LEU A 317 -15.65 10.76 18.78
C LEU A 317 -15.53 9.24 18.75
N GLY A 318 -15.00 8.63 19.81
CA GLY A 318 -14.72 7.20 19.84
C GLY A 318 -13.81 6.83 21.01
N THR A 319 -13.28 5.62 20.96
CA THR A 319 -12.48 5.06 22.05
C THR A 319 -11.22 4.42 21.48
N PHE A 320 -10.08 4.71 22.08
CA PHE A 320 -8.88 3.89 21.94
C PHE A 320 -8.91 2.72 22.91
N ASP A 321 -8.64 1.53 22.42
CA ASP A 321 -8.23 0.39 23.22
C ASP A 321 -6.72 0.20 23.01
N PHE A 322 -5.96 0.07 24.10
CA PHE A 322 -4.52 -0.17 24.06
C PHE A 322 -4.18 -1.63 24.41
N GLY A 323 -5.17 -2.48 24.69
CA GLY A 323 -5.03 -3.92 24.96
C GLY A 323 -4.51 -4.28 26.36
N TYR A 324 -3.78 -3.39 27.03
CA TYR A 324 -3.17 -3.66 28.34
C TYR A 324 -3.37 -2.53 29.38
N THR A 325 -4.08 -1.45 29.03
CA THR A 325 -4.50 -0.36 29.94
C THR A 325 -5.97 -0.04 29.76
N ASP A 326 -6.51 0.83 30.62
CA ASP A 326 -7.89 1.28 30.51
C ASP A 326 -8.13 2.03 29.18
N PRO A 327 -9.28 1.81 28.51
CA PRO A 327 -9.58 2.48 27.25
C PRO A 327 -9.61 4.00 27.37
N GLY A 328 -9.11 4.68 26.35
CA GLY A 328 -9.10 6.14 26.26
C GLY A 328 -10.28 6.68 25.48
N LEU A 329 -11.15 7.48 26.11
CA LEU A 329 -12.29 8.11 25.45
C LEU A 329 -11.82 9.34 24.68
N VAL A 330 -11.96 9.31 23.36
CA VAL A 330 -11.56 10.40 22.47
C VAL A 330 -12.72 11.36 22.27
N GLY A 331 -12.47 12.65 22.50
CA GLY A 331 -13.45 13.71 22.33
C GLY A 331 -12.90 14.89 21.52
N VAL A 332 -13.78 15.56 20.78
CA VAL A 332 -13.49 16.83 20.12
C VAL A 332 -14.02 17.99 20.95
N HIS A 333 -13.19 19.01 21.17
CA HIS A 333 -13.60 20.23 21.83
C HIS A 333 -14.52 21.05 20.92
N ARG A 334 -15.73 21.35 21.40
CA ARG A 334 -16.84 21.85 20.60
C ARG A 334 -16.56 23.17 19.88
N VAL A 335 -15.73 24.05 20.46
CA VAL A 335 -15.45 25.39 19.94
C VAL A 335 -14.18 25.43 19.09
N THR A 336 -13.14 24.71 19.53
CA THR A 336 -11.80 24.81 18.93
C THR A 336 -11.52 23.69 17.93
N GLY A 337 -12.30 22.61 17.96
CA GLY A 337 -12.05 21.43 17.13
C GLY A 337 -10.92 20.52 17.62
N ALA A 338 -10.18 20.93 18.65
CA ALA A 338 -9.04 20.18 19.19
C ALA A 338 -9.48 18.81 19.74
N VAL A 339 -8.72 17.77 19.43
CA VAL A 339 -9.01 16.40 19.84
C VAL A 339 -8.23 16.08 21.10
N HIS A 340 -8.93 15.51 22.08
CA HIS A 340 -8.39 15.10 23.36
C HIS A 340 -8.77 13.66 23.65
N MET A 341 -7.99 13.00 24.49
CA MET A 341 -8.31 11.71 25.08
C MET A 341 -8.50 11.87 26.58
N TYR A 342 -9.53 11.23 27.12
CA TYR A 342 -9.73 11.08 28.55
C TYR A 342 -9.48 9.63 28.96
N GLN A 343 -8.53 9.43 29.87
CA GLN A 343 -8.33 8.20 30.63
C GLN A 343 -8.40 8.54 32.13
N GLU A 344 -7.24 8.70 32.79
CA GLU A 344 -7.14 9.25 34.15
C GLU A 344 -7.10 10.79 34.16
N SER A 345 -6.73 11.39 33.03
CA SER A 345 -6.68 12.82 32.82
C SER A 345 -6.97 13.15 31.35
N VAL A 346 -7.22 14.42 31.06
CA VAL A 346 -7.44 14.92 29.70
C VAL A 346 -6.09 15.19 29.05
N ILE A 347 -5.80 14.48 27.96
CA ILE A 347 -4.55 14.55 27.20
C ILE A 347 -4.88 15.14 25.81
N PRO A 348 -4.20 16.20 25.35
CA PRO A 348 -4.35 16.65 23.97
C PRO A 348 -3.82 15.56 23.02
N LEU A 349 -4.52 15.30 21.92
CA LEU A 349 -4.08 14.36 20.89
C LEU A 349 -3.74 15.04 19.58
N ALA A 350 -4.54 15.99 19.13
CA ALA A 350 -4.31 16.67 17.86
C ALA A 350 -4.94 18.06 17.87
N ARG A 351 -4.39 18.97 17.06
CA ARG A 351 -4.90 20.34 16.95
C ARG A 351 -6.34 20.42 16.45
N ASP A 352 -6.76 19.46 15.63
CA ASP A 352 -8.11 19.33 15.10
C ASP A 352 -8.43 17.90 14.65
N VAL A 353 -9.69 17.66 14.26
CA VAL A 353 -10.16 16.36 13.78
C VAL A 353 -9.48 15.93 12.48
N ALA A 354 -9.11 16.86 11.60
CA ALA A 354 -8.45 16.52 10.35
C ALA A 354 -7.03 16.00 10.59
N ALA A 355 -6.29 16.63 11.51
CA ALA A 355 -4.98 16.16 11.97
C ALA A 355 -5.09 14.81 12.66
N PHE A 356 -6.04 14.64 13.60
CA PHE A 356 -6.28 13.34 14.27
C PHE A 356 -6.50 12.20 13.28
N VAL A 357 -7.41 12.38 12.31
CA VAL A 357 -7.68 11.36 11.29
C VAL A 357 -6.49 11.17 10.36
N GLY A 358 -5.76 12.24 10.03
CA GLY A 358 -4.54 12.16 9.23
C GLY A 358 -3.43 11.35 9.90
N LEU A 359 -3.31 11.37 11.24
CA LEU A 359 -2.35 10.56 11.98
C LEU A 359 -2.73 9.07 11.93
N LEU A 360 -4.02 8.74 12.14
CA LEU A 360 -4.53 7.36 12.01
C LEU A 360 -4.37 6.81 10.58
N GLU A 361 -4.76 7.62 9.60
CA GLU A 361 -4.64 7.29 8.19
C GLU A 361 -3.16 7.20 7.78
N GLY A 362 -2.29 8.01 8.37
CA GLY A 362 -0.84 7.96 8.23
C GLY A 362 -0.27 6.60 8.60
N VAL A 363 -0.65 6.06 9.76
CA VAL A 363 -0.24 4.69 10.16
C VAL A 363 -0.67 3.68 9.10
N ARG A 364 -1.91 3.77 8.63
CA ARG A 364 -2.42 2.83 7.61
C ARG A 364 -1.74 2.95 6.26
N ARG A 365 -1.44 4.18 5.85
CA ARG A 365 -0.74 4.46 4.60
C ARG A 365 0.69 3.94 4.66
N TYR A 366 1.41 4.09 5.76
CA TYR A 366 2.83 3.76 5.83
C TYR A 366 3.13 2.34 6.33
N MET A 367 2.13 1.65 6.90
CA MET A 367 2.25 0.30 7.47
C MET A 367 3.11 -0.65 6.63
N GLY A 368 2.80 -0.82 5.34
CA GLY A 368 3.54 -1.73 4.47
C GLY A 368 4.96 -1.29 4.14
N ALA A 369 5.25 0.01 4.16
CA ALA A 369 6.60 0.51 3.98
C ALA A 369 7.43 0.47 5.27
N CYS A 370 6.81 0.48 6.44
CA CYS A 370 7.51 0.34 7.70
C CYS A 370 7.85 -1.12 8.02
N TRP A 371 6.89 -2.04 7.83
CA TRP A 371 7.13 -3.48 8.06
C TRP A 371 7.85 -4.17 6.91
N SER A 372 7.51 -3.81 5.67
CA SER A 372 8.02 -4.48 4.46
C SER A 372 8.57 -3.46 3.44
N PRO A 373 9.58 -2.66 3.83
CA PRO A 373 10.20 -1.66 2.95
C PRO A 373 10.83 -2.32 1.71
N TYR A 374 10.93 -1.55 0.63
CA TYR A 374 11.93 -1.83 -0.39
C TYR A 374 13.33 -1.45 0.12
N PRO A 375 14.43 -2.05 -0.38
CA PRO A 375 15.79 -1.79 0.12
C PRO A 375 16.20 -0.31 0.11
N ALA A 376 15.65 0.47 -0.82
CA ALA A 376 15.94 1.89 -0.96
C ALA A 376 14.92 2.82 -0.26
N GLU A 377 13.97 2.26 0.49
CA GLU A 377 12.98 3.02 1.26
C GLU A 377 13.41 3.24 2.70
N ASP A 378 13.32 4.49 3.13
CA ASP A 378 13.34 4.86 4.55
C ASP A 378 11.90 4.96 5.06
N GLY A 379 11.16 3.85 5.03
CA GLY A 379 9.72 3.85 5.33
C GLY A 379 9.39 4.45 6.71
N ILE A 380 10.18 4.11 7.73
CA ILE A 380 10.04 4.64 9.09
C ILE A 380 10.38 6.14 9.14
N GLY A 381 11.50 6.57 8.54
CA GLY A 381 11.87 7.98 8.54
C GLY A 381 10.93 8.86 7.72
N ASP A 382 10.43 8.34 6.60
CA ASP A 382 9.41 9.00 5.78
C ASP A 382 8.07 9.12 6.51
N PHE A 383 7.66 8.07 7.22
CA PHE A 383 6.48 8.11 8.09
C PHE A 383 6.62 9.17 9.18
N ARG A 384 7.71 9.16 9.93
CA ARG A 384 7.95 10.13 11.02
C ARG A 384 7.94 11.57 10.51
N ARG A 385 8.67 11.85 9.42
CA ARG A 385 8.64 13.17 8.75
C ARG A 385 7.22 13.58 8.35
N ALA A 386 6.45 12.66 7.75
CA ALA A 386 5.09 12.97 7.31
C ALA A 386 4.14 13.26 8.48
N MET A 387 4.28 12.57 9.62
CA MET A 387 3.46 12.81 10.81
C MET A 387 3.86 14.12 11.51
N GLU A 388 5.15 14.41 11.61
CA GLU A 388 5.69 15.68 12.13
C GLU A 388 5.23 16.88 11.29
N ASP A 389 5.29 16.78 9.96
CA ASP A 389 4.78 17.81 9.05
C ASP A 389 3.26 17.99 9.19
N LEU A 390 2.53 16.91 9.51
CA LEU A 390 1.09 16.93 9.68
C LEU A 390 0.67 17.68 10.94
N ASP A 391 1.20 17.33 12.12
CA ASP A 391 0.87 17.99 13.39
C ASP A 391 2.08 18.11 14.34
N PRO A 392 2.96 19.10 14.14
CA PRO A 392 4.22 19.21 14.88
C PRO A 392 4.04 19.50 16.37
N GLU A 393 2.91 20.11 16.76
CA GLU A 393 2.63 20.39 18.18
C GLU A 393 2.24 19.12 18.94
N ALA A 394 1.47 18.22 18.30
CA ALA A 394 1.08 16.94 18.88
C ALA A 394 2.26 15.97 19.03
N LEU A 395 3.30 16.14 18.23
CA LEU A 395 4.50 15.29 18.22
C LEU A 395 5.73 15.98 18.80
N ALA A 396 5.57 17.16 19.42
CA ALA A 396 6.67 17.86 20.05
C ALA A 396 7.21 17.08 21.25
N ASP A 397 8.54 16.93 21.32
CA ASP A 397 9.26 16.27 22.41
C ASP A 397 8.77 16.74 23.80
N GLY A 398 8.38 15.78 24.63
CA GLY A 398 7.91 16.02 26.00
C GLY A 398 6.48 16.58 26.10
N SER A 399 5.73 16.65 24.99
CA SER A 399 4.29 16.88 25.05
C SER A 399 3.57 15.59 25.50
N PRO A 400 2.47 15.69 26.28
CA PRO A 400 1.66 14.52 26.65
C PRO A 400 1.07 13.77 25.44
N ALA A 401 0.85 14.50 24.34
CA ALA A 401 0.37 13.96 23.08
C ALA A 401 1.42 13.03 22.43
N ALA A 402 2.70 13.45 22.45
CA ALA A 402 3.79 12.72 21.83
C ALA A 402 3.95 11.33 22.44
N GLU A 403 3.88 11.17 23.76
CA GLU A 403 3.98 9.85 24.41
C GLU A 403 2.88 8.89 23.94
N THR A 404 1.66 9.40 23.75
CA THR A 404 0.53 8.59 23.26
C THR A 404 0.75 8.20 21.80
N TRP A 405 1.16 9.14 20.95
CA TRP A 405 1.41 8.85 19.54
C TRP A 405 2.64 7.98 19.31
N GLU A 406 3.71 8.16 20.06
CA GLU A 406 4.88 7.27 20.06
C GLU A 406 4.45 5.82 20.33
N HIS A 407 3.57 5.63 21.32
CA HIS A 407 3.03 4.30 21.59
C HIS A 407 2.24 3.72 20.39
N LEU A 408 1.34 4.51 19.80
CA LEU A 408 0.55 4.09 18.64
C LEU A 408 1.41 3.86 17.38
N PHE A 409 2.47 4.65 17.20
CA PHE A 409 3.37 4.59 16.05
C PHE A 409 4.35 3.43 16.16
N ALA A 410 4.77 3.07 17.38
CA ALA A 410 5.59 1.89 17.64
C ALA A 410 4.95 0.62 17.05
N ALA A 411 3.62 0.55 16.94
CA ALA A 411 2.92 -0.55 16.29
C ALA A 411 3.43 -0.84 14.87
N ILE A 412 3.84 0.18 14.10
CA ILE A 412 4.39 -0.02 12.75
C ILE A 412 5.89 0.27 12.64
N THR A 413 6.49 0.99 13.60
CA THR A 413 7.91 1.38 13.53
C THR A 413 8.85 0.53 14.37
N GLU A 414 8.34 -0.20 15.36
CA GLU A 414 9.16 -0.95 16.33
C GLU A 414 8.69 -2.39 16.52
N LEU A 415 7.38 -2.60 16.52
CA LEU A 415 6.78 -3.92 16.71
C LEU A 415 6.68 -4.68 15.39
N SER A 416 6.70 -6.00 15.49
CA SER A 416 6.41 -6.88 14.36
C SER A 416 4.94 -6.76 13.93
N VAL A 417 4.61 -7.35 12.77
CA VAL A 417 3.24 -7.40 12.24
C VAL A 417 2.22 -8.03 13.20
N TYR A 418 2.68 -8.79 14.21
CA TYR A 418 1.87 -9.45 15.23
C TYR A 418 1.72 -8.63 16.52
N GLY A 419 2.34 -7.45 16.61
CA GLY A 419 2.20 -6.56 17.76
C GLY A 419 3.04 -6.92 18.99
N TYR A 420 4.12 -7.70 18.83
CA TYR A 420 5.11 -7.98 19.88
C TYR A 420 6.54 -8.03 19.33
#